data_AF-A0A2S7DRI8-F1
#
_entry.id   AF-A0A2S7DRI8-F1
#
_cell.length_a   1.000
_cell.length_b   1.000
_cell.length_c   1.000
_cell.angle_alpha   90.00
_cell.angle_beta   90.00
_cell.angle_gamma   90.00
#
_symmetry.space_group_name_H-M   'P 1'
#
loop_
_entity.id
_entity.type
_entity.pdbx_description
1 polymer ?
#
loop_
_entity_poly.entity_id
_entity_poly.type
_entity_poly.pdbx_seq_one_letter_code
_entity_poly.pdbx_strand_id
1 'polypeptide(L)'
;MEHADLIASLLTGMRRAEALRAQGASYSTAHNDQMQGEQGKAADAERVLSLFAFTPEHLKRLGRAGIENLGEIVCHAWALNGGNNDAVIRWFREPMSALDGQIPAVMIRAGQLQVLLLVLRQRLEWESPKRSA
;
A
#
# COMPACT_ATOMS: atom_id res chain seq x y z
N MET A 1 -20.82 -2.97 -4.76
CA MET A 1 -19.65 -3.83 -4.93
C MET A 1 -19.66 -4.75 -3.75
N GLU A 2 -19.71 -6.06 -4.00
CA GLU A 2 -19.88 -7.04 -2.93
C GLU A 2 -18.59 -7.15 -2.11
N HIS A 3 -18.71 -7.62 -0.87
CA HIS A 3 -17.57 -7.74 0.04
C HIS A 3 -16.49 -8.69 -0.50
N ALA A 4 -16.88 -9.80 -1.14
CA ALA A 4 -15.95 -10.70 -1.83
C ALA A 4 -15.17 -10.00 -2.96
N ASP A 5 -15.82 -9.10 -3.72
CA ASP A 5 -15.16 -8.34 -4.78
C ASP A 5 -14.15 -7.33 -4.22
N LEU A 6 -14.45 -6.73 -3.06
CA LEU A 6 -13.53 -5.83 -2.36
C LEU A 6 -12.26 -6.56 -1.95
N ILE A 7 -12.40 -7.74 -1.34
CA ILE A 7 -11.25 -8.58 -0.95
C ILE A 7 -10.44 -8.96 -2.18
N ALA A 8 -11.08 -9.48 -3.23
CA ALA A 8 -10.39 -9.89 -4.46
C ALA A 8 -9.62 -8.72 -5.12
N SER A 9 -10.22 -7.53 -5.11
CA SER A 9 -9.59 -6.31 -5.65
C SER A 9 -8.39 -5.88 -4.81
N LEU A 10 -8.52 -5.85 -3.48
CA LEU A 10 -7.41 -5.55 -2.57
C LEU A 10 -6.23 -6.52 -2.77
N LEU A 11 -6.51 -7.82 -2.79
CA LEU A 11 -5.50 -8.85 -2.99
C LEU A 11 -4.81 -8.75 -4.35
N THR A 12 -5.51 -8.26 -5.37
CA THR A 12 -4.92 -7.99 -6.69
C THR A 12 -3.91 -6.85 -6.61
N GLY A 13 -4.24 -5.78 -5.89
CA GLY A 13 -3.32 -4.67 -5.61
C GLY A 13 -2.09 -5.08 -4.82
N MET A 14 -2.29 -5.83 -3.73
CA MET A 14 -1.20 -6.30 -2.87
C MET A 14 -0.19 -7.15 -3.66
N ARG A 15 -0.68 -8.11 -4.45
CA ARG A 15 0.18 -8.93 -5.34
C ARG A 15 0.94 -8.10 -6.38
N ARG A 16 0.37 -6.99 -6.85
CA ARG A 16 1.05 -6.07 -7.77
C ARG A 16 2.23 -5.38 -7.09
N ALA A 17 2.06 -4.90 -5.85
CA ALA A 17 3.15 -4.32 -5.07
C ALA A 17 4.29 -5.32 -4.83
N GLU A 18 3.95 -6.57 -4.54
CA GLU A 18 4.94 -7.66 -4.40
C GLU A 18 5.68 -7.94 -5.69
N ALA A 19 4.96 -8.04 -6.81
CA ALA A 19 5.57 -8.26 -8.12
C ALA A 19 6.53 -7.12 -8.51
N LEU A 20 6.19 -5.86 -8.23
CA LEU A 20 7.08 -4.72 -8.45
C LEU A 20 8.36 -4.81 -7.61
N ARG A 21 8.25 -5.20 -6.34
CA ARG A 21 9.41 -5.40 -5.46
C ARG A 21 10.29 -6.57 -5.93
N ALA A 22 9.69 -7.67 -6.37
CA ALA A 22 10.42 -8.83 -6.90
C ALA A 22 11.19 -8.49 -8.20
N GLN A 23 10.63 -7.62 -9.05
CA GLN A 23 11.33 -7.10 -10.24
C GLN A 23 12.53 -6.22 -9.86
N GLY A 24 12.42 -5.42 -8.80
CA GLY A 24 13.56 -4.66 -8.27
C GLY A 24 14.64 -5.55 -7.63
N ALA A 25 14.23 -6.63 -6.95
CA ALA A 25 15.13 -7.56 -6.28
C ALA A 25 15.88 -8.51 -7.22
N SER A 26 15.32 -8.84 -8.40
CA SER A 26 15.96 -9.74 -9.38
C SER A 26 17.25 -9.19 -10.00
N TYR A 27 17.58 -7.92 -9.74
CA TYR A 27 18.86 -7.31 -10.08
C TYR A 27 19.82 -7.19 -8.87
N SER A 28 19.46 -7.61 -7.65
CA SER A 28 20.33 -7.56 -6.47
C SER A 28 20.53 -8.96 -5.89
N THR A 29 21.72 -9.54 -6.07
CA THR A 29 22.11 -10.84 -5.45
C THR A 29 22.56 -10.71 -3.99
N ALA A 30 22.32 -9.57 -3.33
CA ALA A 30 22.72 -9.37 -1.95
C ALA A 30 21.53 -8.91 -1.09
N HIS A 31 21.11 -9.81 -0.20
CA HIS A 31 20.42 -9.54 1.07
C HIS A 31 19.11 -8.75 1.01
N ASN A 32 17.98 -9.45 1.00
CA ASN A 32 16.93 -9.15 1.98
C ASN A 32 16.03 -10.38 2.21
N ASP A 33 16.56 -11.38 2.91
CA ASP A 33 15.78 -12.48 3.51
C ASP A 33 14.83 -12.01 4.63
N GLN A 34 14.62 -10.69 4.78
CA GLN A 34 13.93 -10.12 5.94
C GLN A 34 12.55 -9.51 5.63
N MET A 35 11.98 -9.78 4.44
CA MET A 35 10.55 -9.51 4.19
C MET A 35 9.82 -10.68 3.53
N GLN A 36 10.10 -11.91 3.96
CA GLN A 36 9.12 -13.00 3.88
C GLN A 36 8.00 -12.80 4.94
N GLY A 37 7.45 -11.60 5.02
CA GLY A 37 6.21 -11.36 5.74
C GLY A 37 5.07 -11.65 4.78
N GLU A 38 4.31 -12.70 5.04
CA GLU A 38 3.18 -13.20 4.27
C GLU A 38 1.99 -12.21 4.16
N GLN A 39 2.25 -10.99 3.70
CA GLN A 39 1.24 -9.95 3.48
C GLN A 39 0.47 -10.26 2.19
N GLY A 40 -0.82 -9.93 2.13
CA GLY A 40 -1.65 -10.30 0.98
C GLY A 40 -2.46 -11.57 1.18
N LYS A 41 -2.74 -11.93 2.44
CA LYS A 41 -3.78 -12.92 2.79
C LYS A 41 -5.14 -12.23 2.92
N ALA A 42 -6.22 -13.01 2.84
CA ALA A 42 -7.58 -12.49 2.99
C ALA A 42 -7.77 -11.74 4.33
N ALA A 43 -7.12 -12.19 5.41
CA ALA A 43 -7.14 -11.52 6.71
C ALA A 43 -6.51 -10.11 6.68
N ASP A 44 -5.51 -9.89 5.83
CA ASP A 44 -4.90 -8.56 5.66
C ASP A 44 -5.85 -7.63 4.91
N ALA A 45 -6.52 -8.14 3.88
CA ALA A 45 -7.55 -7.38 3.15
C ALA A 45 -8.70 -6.96 4.08
N GLU A 46 -9.18 -7.86 4.95
CA GLU A 46 -10.21 -7.54 5.95
C GLU A 46 -9.77 -6.46 6.95
N ARG A 47 -8.52 -6.54 7.42
CA ARG A 47 -7.95 -5.53 8.30
C ARG A 47 -7.87 -4.17 7.61
N VAL A 48 -7.51 -4.14 6.32
CA VAL A 48 -7.50 -2.92 5.51
C VAL A 48 -8.90 -2.33 5.39
N LEU A 49 -9.91 -3.13 5.03
CA LEU A 49 -11.29 -2.64 4.93
C LEU A 49 -11.78 -2.07 6.27
N SER A 50 -11.46 -2.72 7.37
CA SER A 50 -11.77 -2.27 8.72
C SER A 50 -11.07 -0.94 9.07
N LEU A 51 -9.81 -0.76 8.68
CA LEU A 51 -9.03 0.45 8.96
C LEU A 51 -9.66 1.70 8.31
N PHE A 52 -10.14 1.57 7.08
CA PHE A 52 -10.65 2.71 6.32
C PHE A 52 -12.14 2.98 6.54
N ALA A 53 -12.92 1.97 6.97
CA ALA A 53 -14.35 2.08 7.23
C ALA A 53 -15.09 2.82 6.09
N PHE A 54 -14.95 2.30 4.86
CA PHE A 54 -15.52 2.93 3.68
C PHE A 54 -17.06 2.97 3.73
N THR A 55 -17.63 4.09 3.31
CA THR A 55 -19.07 4.22 3.08
C THR A 55 -19.38 3.79 1.64
N PRO A 56 -20.64 3.54 1.28
CA PRO A 56 -21.03 3.25 -0.09
C PRO A 56 -20.55 4.31 -1.11
N GLU A 57 -20.52 5.58 -0.72
CA GLU A 57 -20.03 6.69 -1.55
C GLU A 57 -18.53 6.61 -1.77
N HIS A 58 -17.76 6.27 -0.73
CA HIS A 58 -16.32 6.02 -0.86
C HIS A 58 -16.07 4.87 -1.84
N LEU A 59 -16.79 3.75 -1.68
CA LEU A 59 -16.64 2.59 -2.55
C LEU A 59 -17.05 2.88 -4.00
N LYS A 60 -18.12 3.66 -4.20
CA LYS A 60 -18.55 4.10 -5.54
C LYS A 60 -17.50 5.00 -6.19
N ARG A 61 -16.89 5.91 -5.44
CA ARG A 61 -15.84 6.80 -5.92
C ARG A 61 -14.57 6.04 -6.31
N LEU A 62 -14.14 5.12 -5.46
CA LEU A 62 -12.96 4.32 -5.69
C LEU A 62 -13.15 3.35 -6.86
N GLY A 63 -14.32 2.73 -6.94
CA GLY A 63 -14.56 1.62 -7.86
C GLY A 63 -13.55 0.49 -7.67
N ARG A 64 -13.56 -0.47 -8.59
CA ARG A 64 -12.63 -1.61 -8.53
C ARG A 64 -11.17 -1.18 -8.60
N ALA A 65 -10.82 -0.34 -9.58
CA ALA A 65 -9.45 0.11 -9.78
C ALA A 65 -8.89 0.90 -8.59
N GLY A 66 -9.71 1.72 -7.92
CA GLY A 66 -9.32 2.39 -6.69
C GLY A 66 -9.07 1.42 -5.54
N ILE A 67 -9.86 0.36 -5.41
CA ILE A 67 -9.63 -0.66 -4.39
C ILE A 67 -8.38 -1.50 -4.69
N GLU A 68 -8.09 -1.80 -5.96
CA GLU A 68 -6.81 -2.41 -6.33
C GLU A 68 -5.63 -1.49 -5.99
N ASN A 69 -5.70 -0.20 -6.35
CA ASN A 69 -4.65 0.77 -6.01
C ASN A 69 -4.48 0.92 -4.49
N LEU A 70 -5.55 0.81 -3.71
CA LEU A 70 -5.48 0.79 -2.25
C LEU A 70 -4.66 -0.41 -1.75
N GLY A 71 -4.90 -1.61 -2.30
CA GLY A 71 -4.14 -2.80 -1.92
C GLY A 71 -2.64 -2.63 -2.17
N GLU A 72 -2.28 -1.99 -3.28
CA GLU A 72 -0.89 -1.67 -3.61
C GLU A 72 -0.29 -0.65 -2.62
N ILE A 73 -1.01 0.44 -2.33
CA ILE A 73 -0.60 1.48 -1.35
C ILE A 73 -0.31 0.86 0.02
N VAL A 74 -1.21 0.02 0.54
CA VAL A 74 -1.04 -0.58 1.87
C VAL A 74 0.18 -1.49 1.90
N CYS A 75 0.39 -2.32 0.87
CA CYS A 75 1.55 -3.20 0.82
C CYS A 75 2.87 -2.42 0.78
N HIS A 76 2.93 -1.32 0.02
CA HIS A 76 4.09 -0.43 0.02
C HIS A 76 4.30 0.26 1.38
N ALA A 77 3.23 0.73 2.02
CA ALA A 77 3.32 1.32 3.35
C ALA A 77 3.82 0.30 4.40
N TRP A 78 3.35 -0.95 4.37
CA TRP A 78 3.88 -2.02 5.22
C TRP A 78 5.37 -2.27 5.00
N ALA A 79 5.81 -2.36 3.74
CA ALA A 79 7.22 -2.57 3.44
C ALA A 79 8.08 -1.43 4.03
N LEU A 80 7.71 -0.17 3.81
CA LEU A 80 8.46 0.99 4.35
C LEU A 80 8.47 1.07 5.88
N ASN A 81 7.48 0.47 6.55
CA ASN A 81 7.37 0.47 8.00
C ASN A 81 7.85 -0.86 8.63
N GLY A 82 8.62 -1.68 7.90
CA GLY A 82 9.18 -2.93 8.41
C GLY A 82 8.12 -3.97 8.81
N GLY A 83 6.92 -3.90 8.24
CA GLY A 83 5.78 -4.75 8.62
C GLY A 83 5.13 -4.39 9.97
N ASN A 84 5.52 -3.30 10.61
CA ASN A 84 4.92 -2.86 11.87
C ASN A 84 3.53 -2.27 11.65
N ASN A 85 2.50 -2.97 12.11
CA ASN A 85 1.10 -2.58 11.94
C ASN A 85 0.76 -1.23 12.61
N ASP A 86 1.30 -0.95 13.80
CA ASP A 86 1.01 0.31 14.50
C ASP A 86 1.65 1.49 13.76
N ALA A 87 2.86 1.30 13.24
CA ALA A 87 3.54 2.30 12.42
C ALA A 87 2.77 2.58 11.13
N VAL A 88 2.24 1.55 10.46
CA VAL A 88 1.39 1.72 9.27
C VAL A 88 0.07 2.40 9.60
N ILE A 89 -0.59 2.02 10.70
CA ILE A 89 -1.83 2.66 11.13
C ILE A 89 -1.58 4.16 11.40
N ARG A 90 -0.48 4.50 12.08
CA ARG A 90 -0.07 5.89 12.30
C ARG A 90 0.20 6.61 10.99
N TRP A 91 0.94 5.98 10.07
CA TRP A 91 1.22 6.53 8.75
C TRP A 91 -0.06 6.93 8.00
N PHE A 92 -1.12 6.12 8.07
CA PHE A 92 -2.39 6.45 7.43
C PHE A 92 -3.18 7.57 8.13
N ARG A 93 -2.92 7.82 9.42
CA ARG A 93 -3.71 8.72 10.28
C ARG A 93 -3.04 10.07 10.52
N GLU A 94 -1.73 10.17 10.34
CA GLU A 94 -0.97 11.38 10.61
C GLU A 94 -0.73 12.23 9.34
N PRO A 95 -0.72 13.56 9.46
CA PRO A 95 -0.29 14.46 8.38
C PRO A 95 1.14 14.16 7.93
N MET A 96 1.38 14.16 6.62
CA MET A 96 2.72 13.93 6.07
C MET A 96 3.26 15.14 5.32
N SER A 97 4.49 15.54 5.65
CA SER A 97 5.20 16.62 4.96
C SER A 97 5.38 16.35 3.46
N ALA A 98 5.61 15.08 3.08
CA ALA A 98 5.71 14.68 1.68
C ALA A 98 4.40 14.73 0.90
N LEU A 99 3.27 15.03 1.57
CA LEU A 99 1.94 15.22 0.97
C LEU A 99 1.37 16.59 1.34
N ASP A 100 2.23 17.60 1.54
CA ASP A 100 1.82 18.96 1.91
C ASP A 100 0.93 19.03 3.16
N GLY A 101 1.19 18.16 4.15
CA GLY A 101 0.43 18.07 5.39
C GLY A 101 -0.90 17.32 5.26
N GLN A 102 -1.17 16.67 4.13
CA GLN A 102 -2.36 15.84 3.98
C GLN A 102 -2.24 14.51 4.74
N ILE A 103 -3.39 13.99 5.17
CA ILE A 103 -3.52 12.71 5.85
C ILE A 103 -3.83 11.62 4.81
N PRO A 104 -3.01 10.56 4.68
CA PRO A 104 -3.18 9.56 3.62
C PRO A 104 -4.56 8.90 3.60
N ALA A 105 -5.15 8.59 4.77
CA ALA A 105 -6.49 8.01 4.81
C ALA A 105 -7.58 8.95 4.27
N VAL A 106 -7.43 10.26 4.42
CA VAL A 106 -8.35 11.25 3.86
C VAL A 106 -8.21 11.28 2.34
N MET A 107 -6.98 11.29 1.82
CA MET A 107 -6.70 11.23 0.38
C MET A 107 -7.26 9.95 -0.27
N ILE A 108 -7.11 8.80 0.39
CA ILE A 108 -7.68 7.52 -0.08
C ILE A 108 -9.20 7.62 -0.19
N ARG A 109 -9.90 8.08 0.86
CA ARG A 109 -11.36 8.26 0.81
C ARG A 109 -11.80 9.30 -0.23
N ALA A 110 -10.94 10.29 -0.51
CA ALA A 110 -11.15 11.28 -1.56
C ALA A 110 -10.87 10.76 -2.98
N GLY A 111 -10.33 9.55 -3.15
CA GLY A 111 -9.99 8.99 -4.46
C GLY A 111 -8.65 9.47 -5.02
N GLN A 112 -7.80 10.10 -4.21
CA GLN A 112 -6.51 10.67 -4.61
C GLN A 112 -5.35 9.65 -4.49
N LEU A 113 -5.54 8.44 -5.05
CA LEU A 113 -4.63 7.31 -4.86
C LEU A 113 -3.35 7.43 -5.69
N GLN A 114 -3.39 8.11 -6.85
CA GLN A 114 -2.25 8.20 -7.75
C GLN A 114 -1.07 8.95 -7.14
N VAL A 115 -1.34 10.03 -6.41
CA VAL A 115 -0.30 10.82 -5.71
C VAL A 115 0.36 9.96 -4.63
N LEU A 116 -0.43 9.22 -3.86
CA LEU A 116 0.09 8.32 -2.82
C LEU A 116 0.97 7.21 -3.41
N LEU A 117 0.53 6.58 -4.51
CA LEU A 117 1.31 5.57 -5.21
C LEU A 117 2.65 6.13 -5.71
N LEU A 118 2.65 7.32 -6.31
CA LEU A 118 3.87 7.96 -6.79
C LEU A 118 4.86 8.19 -5.63
N VAL A 119 4.41 8.79 -4.53
CA VAL A 119 5.26 9.08 -3.37
C VAL A 119 5.81 7.80 -2.73
N LEU A 120 4.97 6.77 -2.58
CA LEU A 120 5.39 5.49 -2.00
C LEU A 120 6.41 4.77 -2.87
N ARG A 121 6.22 4.73 -4.18
CA ARG A 121 7.17 4.12 -5.12
C ARG A 121 8.52 4.84 -5.12
N GLN A 122 8.52 6.18 -5.14
CA GLN A 122 9.75 6.96 -5.05
C GLN A 122 10.51 6.71 -3.73
N ARG A 123 9.80 6.62 -2.60
CA ARG A 123 10.44 6.29 -1.31
C ARG A 123 11.06 4.90 -1.32
N LEU A 124 10.37 3.91 -1.87
CA LEU A 124 10.90 2.54 -2.00
C LEU A 124 12.15 2.49 -2.90
N GLU A 125 12.19 3.28 -3.97
CA GLU A 125 13.39 3.42 -4.81
C GLU A 125 14.57 4.04 -4.04
N TRP A 126 14.32 4.99 -3.13
CA TRP A 126 15.36 5.64 -2.34
C TRP A 126 15.87 4.81 -1.17
N GLU A 127 15.00 4.02 -0.53
CA GLU A 127 15.36 3.10 0.56
C GLU A 127 15.98 1.79 0.05
N SER A 128 15.80 1.47 -1.23
CA SER A 128 16.57 0.41 -1.89
C SER A 128 18.04 0.82 -1.94
N PRO A 129 19.00 -0.06 -1.56
CA PRO A 129 20.41 0.31 -1.52
C PRO A 129 20.85 0.79 -2.91
N LYS A 130 21.19 2.09 -2.99
CA LYS A 130 21.81 2.66 -4.19
C LYS A 130 23.14 1.96 -4.37
N ARG A 131 23.28 1.24 -5.48
CA ARG A 131 24.56 0.67 -5.93
C ARG A 131 25.59 1.81 -5.94
N SER A 132 26.63 1.72 -5.13
CA SER A 132 27.85 2.46 -5.38
C SER A 132 28.38 1.99 -6.73
N ALA A 133 28.44 2.91 -7.69
CA ALA A 133 29.06 2.71 -8.99
C ALA A 133 30.58 2.49 -8.83
#